data_AF-A0A528V2T9-F1
#
_entry.id   AF-A0A528V2T9-F1
#
_cell.length_a   1.000
_cell.length_b   1.000
_cell.length_c   1.000
_cell.angle_alpha   90.00
_cell.angle_beta   90.00
_cell.angle_gamma   90.00
#
_symmetry.space_group_name_H-M   'P 1'
#
loop_
_entity.id
_entity.type
_entity.pdbx_description
1 polymer ?
#
loop_
_entity_poly.entity_id
_entity_poly.type
_entity_poly.pdbx_seq_one_letter_code
_entity_poly.pdbx_strand_id
1 'polypeptide(L)'
;FISATNVETGQLRVFSDGEIDLDTVMASACLPQLFRAVEIKGVPYWDGGYGGNPALFPFFKTTATEDVLLVQINPVVREGTPKSANEIQNRID
;
A
#
# COMPACT_ATOMS: atom_id res chain seq x y z
N PHE A 1 3.55 -9.37 -6.34
CA PHE A 1 3.80 -8.86 -4.99
C PHE A 1 2.62 -8.01 -4.56
N ILE A 2 2.23 -8.11 -3.29
CA ILE A 2 1.20 -7.28 -2.67
C ILE A 2 1.79 -6.76 -1.36
N SER A 3 1.46 -5.53 -0.96
CA SER A 3 1.98 -4.94 0.27
C SER A 3 0.85 -4.57 1.23
N ALA A 4 1.04 -4.83 2.52
CA ALA A 4 0.12 -4.38 3.56
C ALA A 4 0.91 -3.82 4.75
N THR A 5 0.29 -2.94 5.52
CA THR A 5 0.91 -2.32 6.69
C THR A 5 0.55 -3.12 7.94
N ASN A 6 1.55 -3.62 8.67
CA ASN A 6 1.34 -4.27 9.96
C ASN A 6 0.83 -3.23 10.97
N VAL A 7 -0.32 -3.49 11.59
CA VAL A 7 -1.00 -2.52 12.46
C VAL A 7 -0.24 -2.24 13.75
N GLU A 8 0.44 -3.24 14.29
CA GLU A 8 1.14 -3.14 15.59
C GLU A 8 2.44 -2.35 15.48
N THR A 9 3.14 -2.50 14.36
CA THR A 9 4.50 -1.97 14.16
C THR A 9 4.55 -0.80 13.18
N GLY A 10 3.51 -0.61 12.37
CA GLY A 10 3.49 0.33 11.25
C GLY A 10 4.40 -0.06 10.09
N GLN A 11 5.04 -1.24 10.13
CA GLN A 11 5.98 -1.67 9.11
C GLN A 11 5.28 -2.28 7.90
N LEU A 12 5.82 -2.02 6.70
CA LEU A 12 5.36 -2.63 5.46
C LEU A 12 5.76 -4.12 5.42
N ARG A 13 4.79 -4.98 5.14
CA ARG A 13 5.03 -6.38 4.76
C ARG A 13 4.71 -6.56 3.28
N VAL A 14 5.60 -7.23 2.56
CA VAL A 14 5.37 -7.63 1.17
C VAL A 14 5.16 -9.14 1.08
N PHE A 15 4.06 -9.51 0.43
CA PHE A 15 3.68 -10.87 0.14
C PHE A 15 4.07 -11.22 -1.30
N SER A 16 4.67 -12.39 -1.50
CA SER A 16 5.11 -12.88 -2.81
C SER A 16 4.22 -14.03 -3.32
N ASP A 17 4.64 -14.63 -4.44
CA ASP A 17 3.98 -15.83 -4.96
C ASP A 17 3.84 -16.92 -3.88
N GLY A 18 2.73 -17.66 -3.89
CA GLY A 18 2.36 -18.64 -2.86
C GLY A 18 1.84 -18.08 -1.53
N GLU A 19 2.01 -16.78 -1.25
CA GLU A 19 1.37 -16.11 -0.11
C GLU A 19 0.14 -15.28 -0.51
N ILE A 20 -0.07 -15.05 -1.82
CA ILE A 20 -1.18 -14.24 -2.30
C ILE A 20 -2.46 -15.08 -2.30
N ASP A 21 -3.36 -14.71 -1.41
CA ASP A 21 -4.72 -15.23 -1.27
C ASP A 21 -5.72 -14.07 -1.09
N LEU A 22 -6.99 -14.42 -0.82
CA LEU A 22 -8.04 -13.43 -0.63
C LEU A 22 -7.73 -12.48 0.53
N ASP A 23 -7.27 -13.00 1.67
CA ASP A 23 -7.00 -12.20 2.86
C ASP A 23 -5.86 -11.21 2.62
N THR A 24 -4.82 -11.63 1.90
CA THR A 24 -3.69 -10.76 1.53
C THR A 24 -4.14 -9.60 0.63
N VAL A 25 -5.01 -9.88 -0.35
CA VAL A 25 -5.59 -8.82 -1.21
C VAL A 25 -6.48 -7.88 -0.39
N MET A 26 -7.34 -8.42 0.49
CA MET A 26 -8.21 -7.63 1.35
C MET A 26 -7.40 -6.74 2.29
N ALA A 27 -6.34 -7.27 2.92
CA ALA A 27 -5.45 -6.52 3.79
C ALA A 27 -4.83 -5.33 3.07
N SER A 28 -4.31 -5.54 1.84
CA SER A 28 -3.69 -4.49 1.04
C SER A 28 -4.64 -3.38 0.58
N ALA A 29 -5.95 -3.61 0.59
CA ALA A 29 -6.99 -2.64 0.21
C ALA A 29 -7.80 -2.14 1.42
N CYS A 30 -7.42 -2.52 2.64
CA CYS A 30 -8.18 -2.26 3.85
C CYS A 30 -7.87 -0.87 4.40
N LEU A 31 -8.62 0.14 3.93
CA LEU A 31 -8.53 1.51 4.43
C LEU A 31 -8.95 1.58 5.91
N PRO A 32 -8.06 2.03 6.83
CA PRO A 32 -8.32 2.00 8.28
C PRO A 32 -9.57 2.78 8.73
N GLN A 33 -9.94 3.81 7.98
CA GLN A 33 -11.11 4.64 8.29
C GLN A 33 -12.45 3.98 7.91
N LEU A 34 -12.41 2.94 7.06
CA LEU A 34 -13.61 2.29 6.52
C LEU A 34 -13.77 0.84 7.01
N PHE A 35 -12.67 0.15 7.24
CA PHE A 35 -12.65 -1.29 7.49
C PHE A 35 -11.78 -1.66 8.68
N ARG A 36 -12.13 -2.79 9.32
CA ARG A 36 -11.32 -3.40 10.39
C ARG A 36 -10.09 -4.07 9.78
N ALA A 37 -9.00 -4.12 10.53
CA ALA A 37 -7.79 -4.81 10.12
C ALA A 37 -8.08 -6.26 9.74
N VAL A 38 -7.45 -6.73 8.65
CA VAL A 38 -7.52 -8.12 8.23
C VAL A 38 -6.43 -8.89 8.95
N GLU A 39 -6.80 -9.99 9.59
CA GLU A 39 -5.86 -10.80 10.37
C GLU A 39 -5.32 -11.95 9.51
N ILE A 40 -4.01 -11.97 9.30
CA ILE A 40 -3.32 -13.02 8.54
C ILE A 40 -2.37 -13.73 9.49
N LYS A 41 -2.68 -14.99 9.80
CA LYS A 41 -1.91 -15.83 10.74
C LYS A 41 -1.69 -15.16 12.11
N GLY A 42 -2.72 -14.55 12.68
CA GLY A 42 -2.65 -13.90 13.99
C GLY A 42 -2.14 -12.46 13.97
N VAL A 43 -1.73 -11.95 12.81
CA VAL A 43 -1.14 -10.60 12.70
C VAL A 43 -2.11 -9.67 11.97
N PRO A 44 -2.48 -8.51 12.55
CA PRO A 44 -3.39 -7.57 11.92
C PRO A 44 -2.70 -6.69 10.86
N TYR A 45 -3.38 -6.51 9.72
CA TYR A 45 -2.92 -5.70 8.59
C TYR A 45 -3.97 -4.72 8.08
N TRP A 46 -3.48 -3.57 7.61
CA TRP A 46 -4.22 -2.54 6.86
C TRP A 46 -3.57 -2.26 5.51
N ASP A 47 -4.20 -1.36 4.76
CA ASP A 47 -3.75 -0.88 3.45
C ASP A 47 -2.23 -0.64 3.38
N GLY A 48 -1.61 -1.10 2.29
CA GLY A 48 -0.18 -0.99 2.07
C GLY A 48 0.31 0.41 1.72
N GLY A 49 -0.61 1.34 1.39
CA GLY A 49 -0.33 2.72 1.05
C GLY A 49 0.48 3.46 2.10
N TYR A 50 0.18 3.21 3.38
CA TYR A 50 0.85 3.87 4.50
C TYR A 50 2.33 3.49 4.66
N GLY A 51 2.69 2.24 4.37
CA GLY A 51 4.07 1.75 4.48
C GLY A 51 4.88 1.87 3.18
N GLY A 52 4.24 2.24 2.07
CA GLY A 52 4.86 2.40 0.75
C GLY A 52 4.24 1.50 -0.32
N ASN A 53 3.29 2.04 -1.10
CA ASN A 53 2.59 1.34 -2.18
C ASN A 53 2.88 1.98 -3.57
N PRO A 54 3.38 1.21 -4.56
CA PRO A 54 3.81 -0.17 -4.45
C PRO A 54 5.22 -0.29 -3.85
N ALA A 55 5.48 -1.40 -3.17
CA ALA A 55 6.83 -1.76 -2.74
C ALA A 55 7.71 -2.00 -3.98
N LEU A 56 8.77 -1.20 -4.16
CA LEU A 56 9.67 -1.34 -5.32
C LEU A 56 10.82 -2.34 -5.11
N PHE A 57 11.25 -2.51 -3.86
CA PHE A 57 12.38 -3.38 -3.51
C PHE A 57 12.28 -4.84 -4.02
N PRO A 58 11.08 -5.47 -4.14
CA PRO A 58 10.99 -6.84 -4.63
C PRO A 58 11.43 -6.97 -6.09
N PHE A 59 11.25 -5.93 -6.91
CA PHE A 59 11.60 -5.98 -8.33
C PHE A 59 13.11 -6.03 -8.56
N PHE A 60 13.90 -5.40 -7.68
CA PHE A 60 15.37 -5.35 -7.80
C PHE A 60 16.07 -6.71 -7.79
N LYS A 61 15.40 -7.76 -7.32
CA LYS A 61 15.97 -9.11 -7.16
C LYS A 61 15.22 -10.19 -7.93
N THR A 62 14.14 -9.85 -8.62
CA THR A 62 13.20 -10.84 -9.19
C THR A 62 13.28 -10.93 -10.72
N THR A 63 13.86 -9.94 -11.39
CA THR A 63 14.00 -9.93 -12.85
C THR A 63 15.40 -9.44 -13.27
N ALA A 64 15.82 -9.84 -14.47
CA ALA A 64 17.02 -9.31 -15.12
C ALA A 64 16.78 -7.94 -15.78
N THR A 65 15.52 -7.52 -15.91
CA THR A 65 15.15 -6.21 -16.45
C THR A 65 15.49 -5.11 -15.45
N GLU A 66 16.16 -4.05 -15.92
CA GLU A 66 16.51 -2.89 -15.09
C GLU A 66 15.37 -1.85 -15.01
N ASP A 67 14.46 -1.86 -15.99
CA ASP A 67 13.34 -0.92 -16.08
C ASP A 67 12.15 -1.32 -15.18
N VAL A 68 11.56 -0.33 -14.52
CA VAL A 68 10.31 -0.47 -13.75
C VAL A 68 9.28 0.52 -14.27
N LEU A 69 8.12 0.04 -14.71
CA LEU A 69 6.98 0.88 -15.06
C LEU A 69 6.09 1.08 -13.83
N LEU A 70 5.94 2.33 -13.40
CA LEU A 70 5.04 2.71 -12.32
C LEU A 70 3.75 3.32 -12.90
N VAL A 71 2.60 2.75 -12.54
CA VAL A 71 1.28 3.30 -12.89
C VAL A 71 0.71 4.00 -11.66
N GLN A 72 0.75 5.34 -11.67
CA GLN A 72 0.17 6.15 -10.59
C GLN A 72 -1.24 6.59 -10.98
N ILE A 73 -2.21 6.31 -10.11
CA ILE A 73 -3.60 6.76 -10.30
C ILE A 73 -3.81 8.20 -9.84
N ASN A 74 -3.00 8.65 -8.87
CA ASN A 74 -3.01 10.02 -8.38
C ASN A 74 -2.00 10.87 -9.18
N PRO A 75 -2.34 12.13 -9.49
CA PRO A 75 -1.43 13.02 -10.18
C PRO A 75 -0.25 13.40 -9.30
N VAL A 76 0.95 13.38 -9.87
CA VAL A 76 2.22 13.73 -9.19
C VAL A 76 2.23 15.19 -8.72
N VAL A 77 1.66 16.08 -9.53
CA VAL A 77 1.61 17.51 -9.26
C VAL A 77 0.15 17.93 -9.17
N ARG A 78 -0.16 18.69 -8.13
CA ARG A 78 -1.45 19.36 -7.99
C ARG A 78 -1.19 20.83 -7.63
N GLU A 79 -1.51 21.72 -8.55
CA GLU A 79 -1.30 23.16 -8.37
C GLU A 79 -2.22 23.75 -7.29
N GLY A 80 -1.77 24.85 -6.68
CA GLY A 80 -2.50 25.60 -5.67
C GLY A 80 -2.51 24.98 -4.27
N THR A 81 -2.86 25.82 -3.28
CA THR A 81 -2.92 25.45 -1.86
C THR A 81 -4.31 24.91 -1.51
N PRO A 82 -4.43 23.73 -0.88
CA PRO A 82 -5.73 23.21 -0.43
C PRO A 82 -6.32 24.12 0.66
N LYS A 83 -7.65 24.34 0.65
CA LYS A 83 -8.35 25.24 1.59
C LYS A 83 -9.44 24.55 2.41
N SER A 84 -9.87 23.36 2.01
CA SER A 84 -10.84 22.54 2.74
C SER A 84 -10.20 21.27 3.30
N ALA A 85 -10.81 20.69 4.33
CA ALA A 85 -10.35 19.44 4.92
C ALA A 85 -10.23 18.31 3.89
N ASN A 86 -11.19 18.19 2.96
CA ASN A 86 -11.13 17.20 1.88
C ASN A 86 -9.97 17.46 0.92
N GLU A 87 -9.71 18.72 0.55
CA GLU A 87 -8.55 19.04 -0.30
C GLU A 87 -7.23 18.74 0.40
N ILE A 88 -7.14 18.98 1.71
CA ILE A 88 -5.96 18.65 2.53
C ILE A 88 -5.77 17.14 2.61
N GLN A 89 -6.82 16.39 2.95
CA GLN A 89 -6.77 14.93 3.05
C GLN A 89 -6.32 14.32 1.72
N ASN A 90 -6.88 14.79 0.61
CA ASN A 90 -6.47 14.37 -0.73
C ASN A 90 -4.97 14.60 -0.99
N ARG A 91 -4.30 15.58 -0.36
CA ARG A 91 -2.85 15.80 -0.56
C ARG A 91 -1.96 14.85 0.25
N ILE A 92 -2.50 14.25 1.31
CA ILE A 92 -1.76 13.36 2.23
C ILE A 92 -1.86 11.90 1.77
N ASP A 93 -3.03 11.50 1.24
CA ASP A 93 -3.29 10.18 0.65
C ASP A 93 -2.88 10.11 -0.84
#